data_AF-A0A026WM55-F1
#
_entry.id   AF-A0A026WM55-F1
#
_cell.length_a   1.000
_cell.length_b   1.000
_cell.length_c   1.000
_cell.angle_alpha   90.00
_cell.angle_beta   90.00
_cell.angle_gamma   90.00
#
_symmetry.space_group_name_H-M   'P 1'
#
loop_
_entity.id
_entity.type
_entity.pdbx_description
1 polymer ?
#
loop_
_entity_poly.entity_id
_entity_poly.type
_entity_poly.pdbx_seq_one_letter_code
_entity_poly.pdbx_strand_id
1 'polypeptide(L)' 'MKATIVLVLIAIIAATVMAQEDDYIHLPGKSCEDAPACPDGRPCVMAPPHCNSGTCGTDPVPTCGKKA' A
#
# COMPACT_ATOMS: atom_id res chain seq x y z
N MET A 1 -15.56 11.66 -36.09
CA MET A 1 -14.82 12.67 -35.30
C MET A 1 -15.37 12.82 -33.88
N LYS A 2 -16.65 13.21 -33.69
CA LYS A 2 -17.24 13.35 -32.34
C LYS A 2 -17.26 12.03 -31.54
N ALA A 3 -17.66 10.92 -32.16
CA ALA A 3 -17.68 9.59 -31.52
C ALA A 3 -16.28 9.08 -31.14
N THR A 4 -15.27 9.42 -31.95
CA THR A 4 -13.87 9.02 -31.72
C THR A 4 -13.28 9.73 -30.51
N ILE A 5 -13.60 11.01 -30.33
CA ILE A 5 -13.17 11.82 -29.18
C ILE A 5 -13.80 11.29 -27.88
N VAL A 6 -15.08 10.91 -27.92
CA VAL A 6 -15.78 10.33 -26.77
C VAL A 6 -15.16 8.99 -26.36
N LEU A 7 -14.80 8.14 -27.32
CA LEU A 7 -14.18 6.84 -27.04
C LEU A 7 -12.80 6.98 -26.37
N VAL A 8 -12.00 7.95 -26.83
CA VAL A 8 -10.68 8.25 -26.26
C VAL A 8 -10.82 8.78 -24.83
N LEU A 9 -11.79 9.67 -24.56
CA LEU A 9 -12.05 10.17 -23.22
C LEU A 9 -12.46 9.07 -22.24
N ILE A 10 -13.32 8.14 -22.66
CA ILE A 10 -13.74 7.00 -21.81
C ILE A 10 -12.56 6.06 -21.51
N ALA A 11 -11.69 5.81 -22.50
CA ALA A 11 -10.50 4.99 -22.30
C ALA A 11 -9.51 5.61 -21.30
N ILE A 12 -9.37 6.95 -21.30
CA ILE A 12 -8.50 7.66 -20.34
C ILE A 12 -9.05 7.55 -18.91
N ILE A 13 -10.36 7.70 -18.73
CA ILE A 13 -11.01 7.62 -17.40
C ILE A 13 -10.96 6.18 -16.85
N ALA A 14 -11.08 5.18 -17.73
CA ALA A 14 -10.96 3.77 -17.33
C ALA A 14 -9.53 3.36 -16.95
N ALA A 15 -8.51 4.13 -17.34
CA ALA A 15 -7.11 3.84 -16.99
C ALA A 15 -6.72 4.34 -15.59
N THR A 16 -7.50 5.24 -14.98
CA THR A 16 -7.16 5.86 -13.68
C THR A 16 -7.67 5.11 -12.44
N VAL A 17 -8.33 3.96 -12.61
CA VAL A 17 -8.95 3.19 -11.50
C VAL A 17 -8.02 2.16 -10.83
N MET A 18 -6.73 2.14 -11.17
CA MET A 18 -5.78 1.16 -10.64
C MET A 18 -4.88 1.83 -9.57
N ALA A 19 -4.70 1.12 -8.45
CA ALA A 19 -3.89 1.45 -7.28
C ALA A 19 -4.55 2.30 -6.17
N GLN A 20 -5.58 1.75 -5.52
CA GLN A 20 -5.57 1.75 -4.06
C GLN A 20 -4.77 0.53 -3.61
N GLU A 21 -3.46 0.53 -3.87
CA GLU A 21 -2.60 -0.34 -3.08
C GLU A 21 -2.61 0.27 -1.68
N ASP A 22 -3.17 -0.44 -0.70
CA ASP A 22 -2.90 -0.15 0.71
C ASP A 22 -1.36 -0.09 0.83
N ASP A 23 -0.78 1.12 0.79
CA ASP A 23 0.67 1.32 0.78
C ASP A 23 1.26 0.54 1.94
N TYR A 24 1.92 -0.57 1.63
CA TYR A 24 2.60 -1.40 2.60
C TYR A 24 3.84 -0.66 3.05
N ILE A 25 3.82 -0.16 4.28
CA ILE A 25 4.91 0.60 4.87
C ILE A 25 5.51 -0.25 5.98
N HIS A 26 6.65 -0.87 5.69
CA HIS A 26 7.48 -1.50 6.72
C HIS A 26 8.23 -0.40 7.48
N LEU A 27 8.13 -0.44 8.81
CA LEU A 27 8.83 0.50 9.69
C LEU A 27 10.14 -0.11 10.19
N PRO A 28 11.21 0.70 10.32
CA PRO A 28 12.43 0.24 10.96
C PRO A 28 12.19 -0.03 12.45
N GLY A 29 12.84 -1.07 12.99
CA GLY A 29 12.74 -1.46 14.39
C GLY A 29 12.43 -2.95 14.57
N LYS A 30 12.44 -3.40 15.83
CA LYS A 30 12.06 -4.79 16.20
C LYS A 30 10.61 -4.89 16.68
N SER A 31 10.06 -3.79 17.20
CA SER A 31 8.72 -3.71 17.77
C SER A 31 8.06 -2.38 17.37
N CYS A 32 6.75 -2.26 17.54
CA CYS A 32 6.04 -0.99 17.38
C CYS A 32 6.37 0.06 18.46
N GLU A 33 6.99 -0.36 19.57
CA GLU A 33 7.40 0.54 20.66
C GLU A 33 8.68 1.31 20.29
N ASP A 34 9.55 0.68 19.50
CA ASP A 34 10.81 1.25 19.02
C ASP A 34 10.69 1.88 17.62
N ALA A 35 9.60 1.59 16.91
CA ALA A 35 9.37 2.06 15.56
C ALA A 35 8.87 3.52 15.54
N PRO A 36 9.23 4.30 14.50
CA PRO A 36 8.67 5.63 14.33
C PRO A 36 7.16 5.57 14.06
N ALA A 37 6.45 6.65 14.37
CA ALA A 37 5.03 6.76 14.09
C ALA A 37 4.75 6.65 12.59
N CYS A 38 3.66 5.96 12.23
CA CYS A 38 3.22 5.89 10.85
C CYS A 38 2.74 7.25 10.34
N PRO A 39 2.95 7.54 9.03
CA PRO A 39 2.34 8.70 8.40
C PRO A 39 0.81 8.60 8.44
N ASP A 40 0.14 9.75 8.29
CA ASP A 40 -1.32 9.87 8.23
C ASP A 40 -2.06 9.35 9.47
N GLY A 41 -1.36 9.22 10.61
CA GLY A 41 -1.95 8.74 11.86
C GLY A 41 -2.36 7.26 11.84
N ARG A 42 -1.85 6.48 10.89
CA ARG A 42 -2.12 5.03 10.82
C ARG A 42 -1.57 4.35 12.09
N PRO A 43 -2.22 3.29 12.61
CA PRO A 43 -1.66 2.55 13.73
C PRO A 43 -0.44 1.74 13.29
N CYS A 44 0.58 1.61 14.15
CA CYS A 44 1.61 0.59 13.96
C CYS A 44 1.04 -0.78 14.34
N VAL A 45 1.33 -1.79 13.52
CA VAL A 45 0.97 -3.19 13.75
C VAL A 45 2.18 -4.09 13.48
N MET A 46 2.32 -5.15 14.26
CA MET A 46 3.30 -6.20 13.98
C MET A 46 2.66 -7.19 13.01
N ALA A 47 3.15 -7.23 11.76
CA ALA A 47 2.60 -8.07 10.71
C ALA A 47 3.70 -8.86 9.99
N PRO A 48 3.39 -10.04 9.41
CA PRO A 48 4.34 -10.73 8.56
C PRO A 48 4.79 -9.83 7.40
N PRO A 49 6.08 -9.89 7.00
CA PRO A 49 6.57 -9.05 5.92
C PRO A 49 5.90 -9.42 4.59
N HIS A 50 5.51 -8.40 3.81
CA HIS A 50 5.09 -8.64 2.44
C HIS A 50 6.30 -9.05 1.59
N CYS A 51 6.14 -10.12 0.82
CA CYS A 51 7.15 -10.55 -0.12
C CYS A 51 6.60 -10.63 -1.53
N ASN A 52 7.43 -10.16 -2.45
CA ASN A 52 7.15 -10.20 -3.86
C ASN A 52 7.82 -11.40 -4.56
N SER A 53 8.74 -12.12 -3.90
CA SER A 53 9.36 -13.37 -4.41
C SER A 53 10.18 -14.07 -3.30
N GLY A 54 10.03 -15.41 -3.15
CA GLY A 54 10.89 -16.25 -2.29
C GLY A 54 10.35 -16.61 -0.89
N THR A 55 11.20 -17.22 -0.04
CA THR A 55 10.92 -17.54 1.37
C THR A 55 11.12 -16.30 2.24
N CYS A 56 10.05 -15.55 2.44
CA CYS A 56 9.95 -14.54 3.49
C CYS A 56 10.27 -15.14 4.85
N GLY A 57 10.89 -14.35 5.74
CA GLY A 57 10.70 -14.60 7.15
C GLY A 57 9.20 -14.53 7.49
N THR A 58 8.70 -15.44 8.31
CA THR A 58 7.34 -15.34 8.87
C THR A 58 7.30 -14.50 10.14
N ASP A 59 8.47 -14.05 10.60
CA ASP A 59 8.61 -13.25 11.80
C ASP A 59 7.89 -11.91 11.61
N PRO A 60 6.96 -11.56 12.52
CA PRO A 60 6.27 -10.29 12.46
C PRO A 60 7.25 -9.12 12.55
N VAL A 61 7.05 -8.12 11.70
CA VAL A 61 7.83 -6.89 11.67
C VAL A 61 6.93 -5.67 11.85
N PRO A 62 7.45 -4.57 12.41
CA PRO A 62 6.68 -3.33 12.54
C PRO A 62 6.25 -2.82 11.17
N THR A 63 4.96 -2.59 11.01
CA THR A 63 4.33 -2.23 9.74
C THR A 63 3.18 -1.26 10.00
N CYS A 64 2.91 -0.33 9.08
CA CYS A 64 1.73 0.51 9.19
C CYS A 64 0.45 -0.25 8.83
N GLY A 65 -0.53 -0.17 9.73
CA GLY A 65 -1.85 -0.75 9.55
C GLY A 65 -2.70 0.03 8.54
N LYS A 66 -3.92 -0.46 8.29
CA LYS A 66 -4.85 0.19 7.36
C LYS A 66 -5.15 1.62 7.77
N LYS A 67 -5.38 2.47 6.78
CA LYS A 67 -5.89 3.82 7.01
C LYS A 67 -7.33 3.67 7.52
N ALA A 68 -7.61 4.22 8.69
CA ALA A 68 -8.94 4.22 9.31
C ALA A 68 -9.87 5.22 8.62
#